data_AF-A0A7L3W4K4-F1
#
_entry.id   AF-A0A7L3W4K4-F1
#
_cell.length_a   1.000
_cell.length_b   1.000
_cell.length_c   1.000
_cell.angle_alpha   90.00
_cell.angle_beta   90.00
_cell.angle_gamma   90.00
#
_symmetry.space_group_name_H-M   'P 1'
#
loop_
_entity.id
_entity.type
_entity.pdbx_description
1 polymer ?
#
loop_
_entity_poly.entity_id
_entity_poly.type
_entity_poly.pdbx_seq_one_letter_code
_entity_poly.pdbx_strand_id
1 'polypeptide(L)' 'RSFISREDIAIVLISQVLAEQIRHAVEAHVRPLPAVLEIPSKEQPYDPAKDSVLRRARGLFSPDDLR' A
#
# COMPACT_ATOMS: atom_id res chain seq x y z
N ARG A 1 8.18 17.86 7.07
CA ARG A 1 7.85 17.86 5.63
C ARG A 1 7.12 16.55 5.32
N SER A 2 6.02 16.61 4.56
CA SER A 2 5.22 15.42 4.22
C SER A 2 5.96 14.53 3.22
N PHE A 3 6.00 13.20 3.45
CA PHE A 3 6.67 12.25 2.55
C PHE A 3 6.01 12.17 1.18
N ILE A 4 4.69 12.36 1.10
CA ILE A 4 3.95 12.33 -0.16
C ILE A 4 4.17 13.59 -1.02
N SER A 5 4.63 14.70 -0.44
CA SER A 5 4.86 15.96 -1.17
C SER A 5 6.28 16.07 -1.74
N ARG A 6 7.12 15.07 -1.50
CA ARG A 6 8.51 15.04 -1.90
C ARG A 6 8.64 14.39 -3.28
N GLU A 7 9.15 15.15 -4.25
CA GLU A 7 9.39 14.66 -5.61
C GLU A 7 10.60 13.71 -5.69
N ASP A 8 11.45 13.71 -4.67
CA ASP A 8 12.64 12.85 -4.57
C ASP A 8 12.37 11.49 -3.92
N ILE A 9 11.10 11.15 -3.65
CA ILE A 9 10.70 9.86 -3.09
C ILE A 9 9.87 9.12 -4.13
N ALA A 10 10.37 7.96 -4.57
CA ALA A 10 9.64 7.08 -5.47
C ALA A 10 8.75 6.08 -4.72
N ILE A 11 9.23 5.55 -3.60
CA ILE A 11 8.58 4.46 -2.86
C ILE A 11 8.59 4.77 -1.37
N VAL A 12 7.45 4.54 -0.71
CA VAL A 12 7.27 4.58 0.73
C VAL A 12 6.89 3.18 1.21
N LEU A 13 7.76 2.57 2.02
CA LEU A 13 7.46 1.30 2.69
C LEU A 13 6.81 1.59 4.04
N ILE A 14 5.70 0.93 4.32
CA ILE A 14 4.96 1.05 5.58
C ILE A 14 4.56 -0.33 6.08
N SER A 15 4.63 -0.59 7.38
CA SER A 15 4.11 -1.85 7.90
C SER A 15 2.58 -1.89 7.75
N GLN A 16 2.04 -3.06 7.40
CA GLN A 16 0.60 -3.22 7.22
C GLN A 16 -0.21 -2.81 8.46
N VAL A 17 0.33 -3.07 9.66
CA VAL A 17 -0.27 -2.66 10.94
C VAL A 17 -0.39 -1.14 11.08
N LEU A 18 0.63 -0.40 10.65
CA LEU A 18 0.59 1.06 10.67
C LEU A 18 -0.30 1.60 9.56
N ALA A 19 -0.28 0.98 8.38
CA ALA A 19 -1.15 1.34 7.26
C ALA A 19 -2.65 1.14 7.59
N GLU A 20 -2.99 0.15 8.41
CA GLU A 20 -4.35 -0.05 8.90
C GLU A 20 -4.83 1.10 9.81
N GLN A 21 -3.97 1.65 10.66
CA GLN A 21 -4.31 2.78 11.55
C GLN A 21 -4.58 4.07 10.78
N ILE A 22 -3.92 4.26 9.64
CA ILE A 22 -4.06 5.46 8.78
C ILE A 22 -4.70 5.16 7.42
N ARG A 23 -5.56 4.12 7.35
CA ARG A 23 -6.13 3.62 6.08
C ARG A 23 -6.75 4.72 5.21
N HIS A 24 -7.47 5.65 5.85
CA HIS A 24 -8.07 6.81 5.20
C HIS A 24 -7.04 7.67 4.44
N ALA A 25 -5.84 7.87 4.99
CA ALA A 25 -4.77 8.65 4.37
C ALA A 25 -4.09 7.88 3.22
N VAL A 26 -3.89 6.57 3.39
CA VAL A 26 -3.32 5.70 2.36
C VAL A 26 -4.26 5.61 1.15
N GLU A 27 -5.57 5.45 1.40
CA GLU A 27 -6.58 5.39 0.35
C GLU A 27 -6.79 6.74 -0.34
N ALA A 28 -6.69 7.87 0.38
CA ALA A 28 -6.75 9.21 -0.19
C ALA A 28 -5.57 9.53 -1.12
N HIS A 29 -4.43 8.85 -0.95
CA HIS A 29 -3.29 9.01 -1.86
C HIS A 29 -3.51 8.20 -3.15
N VAL A 30 -4.01 8.90 -4.17
CA VAL A 30 -4.32 8.35 -5.50
C VAL A 30 -3.23 8.60 -6.54
N ARG A 31 -2.21 9.42 -6.20
CA ARG A 31 -1.12 9.72 -7.13
C ARG A 31 -0.22 8.49 -7.29
N PRO A 32 0.31 8.24 -8.50
CA PRO A 32 1.18 7.09 -8.75
C PRO A 32 2.52 7.17 -8.00
N LEU A 33 3.01 8.39 -7.72
CA LEU A 33 4.24 8.63 -6.97
C LEU A 33 4.00 9.58 -5.78
N PRO A 34 4.66 9.34 -4.63
CA PRO A 34 5.38 8.10 -4.29
C PRO A 34 4.43 6.89 -4.17
N ALA A 35 4.87 5.71 -4.59
CA ALA A 35 4.13 4.47 -4.41
C ALA A 35 4.18 4.02 -2.94
N VAL A 36 3.03 3.69 -2.34
CA VAL A 36 2.96 3.21 -0.96
C VAL A 36 2.84 1.69 -0.97
N LEU A 37 3.80 1.00 -0.36
CA LEU A 37 3.84 -0.47 -0.29
C LEU A 37 3.74 -0.94 1.17
N GLU A 38 2.76 -1.80 1.42
CA GLU A 38 2.52 -2.41 2.74
C GLU A 38 3.41 -3.65 2.91
N ILE A 39 4.22 -3.69 3.97
CA ILE A 39 5.12 -4.80 4.30
C ILE A 39 4.71 -5.48 5.62
N PRO A 40 5.03 -6.77 5.82
CA PRO A 40 4.83 -7.43 7.11
C PRO A 40 5.66 -6.76 8.23
N SER A 41 5.27 -6.99 9.48
CA SER A 41 6.09 -6.65 10.65
C SER A 41 6.73 -7.91 11.24
N LYS A 42 7.62 -7.74 12.22
CA LYS A 42 8.25 -8.88 12.91
C LYS A 42 7.24 -9.74 13.68
N GLU A 43 6.15 -9.13 14.15
CA GLU A 43 5.16 -9.76 15.03
C GLU A 43 3.90 -10.17 14.28
N GLN A 44 3.60 -9.52 13.15
CA GLN A 44 2.38 -9.74 12.40
C GLN A 44 2.67 -10.05 10.92
N PRO A 45 2.27 -11.24 10.43
CA PRO A 45 2.43 -11.61 9.03
C PRO A 45 1.55 -10.74 8.12
N TYR A 46 1.92 -10.70 6.85
CA TYR A 46 1.18 -9.96 5.83
C TYR A 46 -0.15 -10.64 5.47
N ASP A 47 -1.22 -9.85 5.42
CA ASP A 47 -2.57 -10.23 5.00
C ASP A 47 -2.93 -9.58 3.65
N PRO A 48 -2.97 -10.35 2.53
CA PRO A 48 -3.29 -9.83 1.21
C PRO A 48 -4.69 -9.22 1.10
N ALA A 49 -5.64 -9.60 1.96
CA ALA A 49 -7.01 -9.08 1.92
C ALA A 49 -7.10 -7.62 2.42
N LYS A 50 -6.10 -7.18 3.19
CA LYS A 50 -6.04 -5.84 3.78
C LYS A 50 -5.23 -4.84 2.95
N ASP A 51 -4.53 -5.30 1.93
CA ASP A 51 -3.65 -4.46 1.12
C ASP A 51 -4.45 -3.54 0.17
N SER A 52 -4.14 -2.25 0.25
CA SER A 52 -4.80 -1.19 -0.53
C SER A 52 -4.45 -1.24 -2.03
N VAL A 53 -3.23 -1.66 -2.39
CA VAL A 53 -2.78 -1.86 -3.76
C VAL A 53 -3.50 -3.05 -4.39
N LEU A 54 -3.58 -4.18 -3.69
CA LEU A 54 -4.34 -5.35 -4.18
C LEU A 54 -5.82 -5.03 -4.36
N ARG A 55 -6.43 -4.24 -3.47
CA ARG A 55 -7.83 -3.79 -3.65
C ARG A 55 -8.02 -2.94 -4.91
N ARG A 56 -7.09 -2.03 -5.22
CA ARG A 56 -7.12 -1.25 -6.47
C ARG A 56 -6.87 -2.13 -7.70
N ALA A 57 -6.02 -3.13 -7.55
CA ALA A 57 -5.63 -4.09 -8.56
C ALA A 57 -6.71 -5.17 -8.84
N ARG A 58 -7.65 -5.43 -7.91
CA ARG A 58 -8.73 -6.43 -8.11
C ARG A 58 -9.61 -6.19 -9.33
N GLY A 59 -9.66 -4.97 -9.87
CA GLY A 59 -10.35 -4.69 -11.14
C GLY A 59 -9.47 -4.90 -12.40
N LEU A 60 -8.18 -5.13 -12.23
CA LEU A 60 -7.17 -5.22 -13.29
C LEU A 60 -6.60 -6.64 -13.46
N PHE A 61 -6.61 -7.49 -12.42
CA PHE A 61 -6.07 -8.85 -12.49
C PHE A 61 -7.17 -9.91 -12.51
N SER A 62 -7.09 -10.84 -13.47
CA SER A 62 -7.92 -12.04 -13.45
C SER A 62 -7.38 -13.00 -12.39
N PRO A 63 -8.24 -13.82 -11.76
CA PRO A 63 -7.82 -14.77 -10.72
C PRO A 63 -6.76 -15.80 -11.18
N ASP A 64 -6.47 -15.90 -12.47
CA ASP A 64 -5.42 -16.74 -13.05
C ASP A 64 -4.01 -16.11 -13.01
N ASP A 65 -3.86 -14.80 -12.79
CA ASP A 65 -2.56 -14.12 -12.70
C ASP A 65 -1.85 -14.31 -11.34
N LEU A 66 -2.54 -14.91 -10.36
CA LEU A 66 -2.06 -15.13 -8.98
C LEU A 66 -1.60 -16.59 -8.73
N ARG A 67 -1.52 -17.42 -9.78
CA ARG A 67 -1.09 -18.83 -9.71
C ARG A 67 0.40 -19.02 -9.96
#